data_AF-A0A4Q9V305-F1
#
_entry.id   AF-A0A4Q9V305-F1
#
_cell.length_a   1.000
_cell.length_b   1.000
_cell.length_c   1.000
_cell.angle_alpha   90.00
_cell.angle_beta   90.00
_cell.angle_gamma   90.00
#
_symmetry.space_group_name_H-M   'P 1'
#
loop_
_entity.id
_entity.type
_entity.pdbx_description
1 polymer ?
#
loop_
_entity_poly.entity_id
_entity_poly.type
_entity_poly.pdbx_seq_one_letter_code
_entity_poly.pdbx_strand_id
1 'polypeptide(L)'
;MTEKDTVKIFAELNMEWWIRRDELTITKKNNEIRLQTTIKEDTTFEMKYEMRTNELPRKVIYNTDHSFEKHFTNRIERTRDTTIRQYIYKIISPNDTLTFYTDGLSDKGRAVKEYYEFMQRFYPGEKEFKFPEVKYEEVEDFTF
;
A
#
# COMPACT_ATOMS: atom_id res chain seq x y z
N MET A 1 -7.83 -24.57 8.74
CA MET A 1 -7.80 -23.18 8.22
C MET A 1 -8.58 -23.21 6.94
N THR A 2 -9.67 -22.44 6.82
CA THR A 2 -10.47 -22.42 5.59
C THR A 2 -10.18 -21.14 4.82
N GLU A 3 -10.31 -21.16 3.49
CA GLU A 3 -10.18 -19.97 2.64
C GLU A 3 -11.14 -18.84 3.03
N LYS A 4 -12.19 -19.15 3.79
CA LYS A 4 -13.23 -18.20 4.23
C LYS A 4 -12.71 -17.10 5.16
N ASP A 5 -11.59 -17.31 5.85
CA ASP A 5 -11.00 -16.34 6.79
C ASP A 5 -9.81 -15.58 6.20
N THR A 6 -9.62 -15.67 4.88
CA THR A 6 -8.52 -15.01 4.16
C THR A 6 -9.03 -13.82 3.37
N VAL A 7 -8.37 -12.68 3.54
CA VAL A 7 -8.62 -11.45 2.80
C VAL A 7 -7.37 -11.11 2.01
N LYS A 8 -7.56 -10.68 0.75
CA LYS A 8 -6.49 -10.13 -0.08
C LYS A 8 -6.65 -8.62 -0.17
N ILE A 9 -5.57 -7.89 0.03
CA ILE A 9 -5.54 -6.43 -0.12
C ILE A 9 -4.52 -6.10 -1.20
N PHE A 10 -4.97 -5.39 -2.22
CA PHE A 10 -4.12 -4.81 -3.25
C PHE A 10 -3.95 -3.33 -2.93
N ALA A 11 -2.72 -2.89 -2.71
CA ALA A 11 -2.38 -1.48 -2.60
C ALA A 11 -1.81 -0.99 -3.94
N GLU A 12 -2.51 -0.07 -4.60
CA GLU A 12 -2.05 0.56 -5.83
C GLU A 12 -1.35 1.87 -5.49
N LEU A 13 -0.03 1.90 -5.65
CA LEU A 13 0.80 3.02 -5.24
C LEU A 13 1.26 3.87 -6.42
N ASN A 14 0.70 3.63 -7.60
CA ASN A 14 1.12 4.25 -8.85
C ASN A 14 1.11 5.79 -8.78
N MET A 15 2.19 6.38 -9.26
CA MET A 15 2.42 7.80 -9.51
C MET A 15 2.86 7.96 -10.98
N GLU A 16 2.93 9.20 -11.48
CA GLU A 16 3.14 9.49 -12.92
C GLU A 16 4.34 8.76 -13.55
N TRP A 17 5.44 8.60 -12.82
CA TRP A 17 6.68 7.98 -13.29
C TRP A 17 7.08 6.73 -12.49
N TRP A 18 6.14 6.15 -11.75
CA TRP A 18 6.43 5.03 -10.85
C TRP A 18 5.19 4.16 -10.63
N ILE A 19 5.28 2.87 -10.95
CA ILE A 19 4.18 1.91 -10.78
C ILE A 19 4.58 0.92 -9.71
N ARG A 20 3.78 0.82 -8.66
CA ARG A 20 3.97 -0.20 -7.62
C ARG A 20 2.63 -0.72 -7.13
N ARG A 21 2.56 -2.05 -7.01
CA ARG A 21 1.43 -2.79 -6.50
C ARG A 21 1.89 -3.75 -5.43
N ASP A 22 1.33 -3.60 -4.24
CA ASP A 22 1.63 -4.50 -3.13
C ASP A 22 0.41 -5.38 -2.88
N GLU A 23 0.64 -6.70 -2.83
CA GLU A 23 -0.37 -7.71 -2.53
C GLU A 23 -0.17 -8.20 -1.10
N LEU A 24 -1.16 -7.97 -0.24
CA LEU A 24 -1.19 -8.46 1.13
C LEU A 24 -2.20 -9.59 1.22
N THR A 25 -1.76 -10.77 1.63
CA THR A 25 -2.64 -11.88 2.00
C THR A 25 -2.69 -11.98 3.51
N ILE A 26 -3.90 -11.85 4.07
CA ILE A 26 -4.16 -11.81 5.50
C ILE A 26 -5.05 -12.99 5.85
N THR A 27 -4.61 -13.81 6.81
CA THR A 27 -5.48 -14.81 7.44
C THR A 27 -5.59 -14.50 8.92
N LYS A 28 -6.82 -14.30 9.42
CA LYS A 28 -7.07 -13.99 10.83
C LYS A 28 -7.50 -15.22 11.61
N LYS A 29 -6.95 -15.43 12.81
CA LYS A 29 -7.39 -16.46 13.77
C LYS A 29 -7.15 -15.97 15.20
N ASN A 30 -8.18 -15.92 16.05
CA ASN A 30 -8.05 -15.61 17.48
C ASN A 30 -7.15 -14.39 17.78
N ASN A 31 -7.42 -13.27 17.12
CA ASN A 31 -6.65 -12.00 17.16
C ASN A 31 -5.23 -12.03 16.58
N GLU A 32 -4.76 -13.15 16.03
CA GLU A 32 -3.55 -13.20 15.24
C GLU A 32 -3.86 -12.90 13.77
N ILE A 33 -3.03 -12.07 13.15
CA ILE A 33 -2.98 -11.84 11.72
C ILE A 33 -1.73 -12.51 11.17
N ARG A 34 -1.91 -13.42 10.21
CA ARG A 34 -0.82 -13.91 9.38
C ARG A 34 -0.75 -13.06 8.13
N LEU A 35 0.35 -12.32 7.98
CA LEU A 35 0.59 -11.41 6.87
C LEU A 35 1.63 -12.00 5.93
N GLN A 36 1.26 -12.14 4.66
CA GLN A 36 2.15 -12.38 3.54
C GLN A 36 2.08 -11.18 2.60
N THR A 37 3.24 -10.65 2.21
CA THR A 37 3.35 -9.43 1.40
C THR A 37 4.19 -9.71 0.16
N THR A 38 3.66 -9.36 -1.00
CA THR A 38 4.37 -9.41 -2.29
C THR A 38 4.37 -8.02 -2.90
N ILE A 39 5.55 -7.48 -3.16
CA ILE A 39 5.75 -6.17 -3.80
C ILE A 39 6.00 -6.40 -5.29
N LYS A 40 5.28 -5.68 -6.14
CA LYS A 40 5.48 -5.67 -7.59
C LYS A 40 5.71 -4.23 -8.03
N GLU A 41 6.89 -3.92 -8.53
CA GLU A 41 7.31 -2.56 -8.83
C GLU A 41 7.95 -2.47 -10.21
N ASP A 42 7.54 -1.48 -11.00
CA ASP A 42 8.25 -1.04 -12.19
C ASP A 42 9.26 0.05 -11.78
N THR A 43 10.54 -0.26 -11.96
CA THR A 43 11.66 0.64 -11.62
C THR A 43 12.27 1.31 -12.84
N THR A 44 11.71 1.09 -14.03
CA THR A 44 12.26 1.60 -15.28
C THR A 44 11.68 2.99 -15.60
N PHE A 45 12.55 4.01 -15.65
CA PHE A 45 12.17 5.37 -16.09
C PHE A 45 11.91 5.42 -17.61
N GLU A 46 12.47 4.45 -18.34
CA GLU A 46 12.09 4.13 -19.71
C GLU A 46 10.95 3.12 -19.63
N MET A 47 9.79 3.40 -20.24
CA MET A 47 8.58 2.56 -20.28
C MET A 47 8.79 1.12 -20.82
N LYS A 48 9.65 0.32 -20.17
CA LYS A 48 10.03 -1.04 -20.54
C LYS A 48 9.16 -2.08 -19.82
N TYR A 49 8.37 -1.67 -18.83
CA TYR A 49 7.43 -2.52 -18.09
C TYR A 49 8.08 -3.76 -17.46
N GLU A 50 9.32 -3.62 -16.99
CA GLU A 50 10.02 -4.70 -16.28
C GLU A 50 9.65 -4.68 -14.80
N MET A 51 8.63 -5.49 -14.45
CA MET A 51 8.12 -5.59 -13.09
C MET A 51 9.01 -6.45 -12.20
N ARG A 52 9.71 -5.84 -11.24
CA ARG A 52 10.40 -6.55 -10.16
C ARG A 52 9.36 -7.09 -9.18
N THR A 53 9.46 -8.38 -8.85
CA THR A 53 8.64 -8.99 -7.78
C THR A 53 9.51 -9.34 -6.58
N ASN A 54 9.10 -8.92 -5.38
CA ASN A 54 9.77 -9.22 -4.13
C ASN A 54 8.77 -9.79 -3.11
N GLU A 55 8.98 -11.01 -2.65
CA GLU A 55 8.18 -11.64 -1.60
C GLU A 55 8.85 -11.42 -0.25
N LEU A 56 8.14 -10.75 0.66
CA LEU A 56 8.67 -10.49 1.99
C LEU A 56 8.47 -11.69 2.93
N PRO A 57 9.30 -11.80 3.99
CA PRO A 57 9.11 -12.81 5.02
C PRO A 57 7.70 -12.75 5.63
N ARG A 58 7.07 -13.92 5.80
CA ARG A 58 5.77 -14.04 6.46
C ARG A 58 5.87 -13.55 7.90
N LYS A 59 4.84 -12.84 8.36
CA LYS A 59 4.75 -12.30 9.72
C LYS A 59 3.50 -12.80 10.43
N VAL A 60 3.63 -13.05 11.73
CA VAL A 60 2.50 -13.23 12.65
C VAL A 60 2.42 -11.96 13.50
N ILE A 61 1.27 -11.31 13.47
CA ILE A 61 1.00 -10.06 14.17
C ILE A 61 -0.08 -10.33 15.21
N TYR A 62 0.21 -10.01 16.48
CA TYR A 62 -0.79 -10.01 17.54
C TYR A 62 -1.55 -8.69 17.47
N ASN A 63 -2.77 -8.73 16.95
CA ASN A 63 -3.55 -7.54 16.63
C ASN A 63 -4.57 -7.24 17.75
N THR A 64 -4.07 -7.04 18.96
CA THR A 64 -4.89 -6.84 20.18
C THR A 64 -5.56 -5.47 20.24
N ASP A 65 -4.98 -4.47 19.58
CA ASP A 65 -5.49 -3.09 19.56
C ASP A 65 -6.32 -2.76 18.30
N HIS A 66 -6.47 -3.74 17.41
CA HIS A 66 -7.11 -3.62 16.10
C HIS A 66 -6.50 -2.52 15.22
N SER A 67 -5.22 -2.20 15.41
CA SER A 67 -4.52 -1.18 14.62
C SER A 67 -4.46 -1.51 13.13
N PHE A 68 -4.43 -2.79 12.79
CA PHE A 68 -4.45 -3.24 11.40
C PHE A 68 -5.76 -2.85 10.70
N GLU A 69 -6.91 -3.22 11.27
CA GLU A 69 -8.22 -2.91 10.68
C GLU A 69 -8.52 -1.42 10.74
N LYS A 70 -8.12 -0.73 11.82
CA LYS A 70 -8.31 0.72 12.01
C LYS A 70 -7.74 1.54 10.84
N HIS A 71 -6.64 1.09 10.24
CA HIS A 71 -6.09 1.72 9.04
C HIS A 71 -7.11 1.78 7.89
N PHE A 72 -7.95 0.77 7.73
CA PHE A 72 -8.94 0.75 6.66
C PHE A 72 -10.28 1.36 7.12
N THR A 73 -10.74 1.06 8.33
CA THR A 73 -12.05 1.52 8.81
C THR A 73 -12.14 3.04 8.94
N ASN A 74 -11.05 3.70 9.34
CA ASN A 74 -11.00 5.17 9.45
C ASN A 74 -11.18 5.88 8.08
N ARG A 75 -11.11 5.12 6.98
CA ARG A 75 -11.15 5.60 5.61
C ARG A 75 -12.33 5.05 4.82
N ILE A 76 -13.31 4.43 5.50
CA ILE A 76 -14.40 3.69 4.85
C ILE A 76 -15.27 4.57 3.93
N GLU A 77 -15.36 5.87 4.20
CA GLU A 77 -16.09 6.83 3.36
C GLU A 77 -15.51 6.91 1.93
N ARG A 78 -14.22 6.61 1.76
CA ARG A 78 -13.55 6.54 0.44
C ARG A 78 -14.08 5.40 -0.46
N THR A 79 -14.96 4.55 0.05
CA THR A 79 -15.60 3.49 -0.75
C THR A 79 -16.86 3.96 -1.48
N ARG A 80 -17.40 5.14 -1.10
CA ARG A 80 -18.68 5.65 -1.61
C ARG A 80 -18.55 6.57 -2.82
N ASP A 81 -17.44 7.31 -2.91
CA ASP A 81 -17.22 8.26 -4.00
C ASP A 81 -16.45 7.60 -5.16
N THR A 82 -17.05 7.60 -6.35
CA THR A 82 -16.51 6.98 -7.57
C THR A 82 -16.21 8.01 -8.66
N THR A 83 -16.32 9.29 -8.35
CA THR A 83 -16.29 10.37 -9.35
C THR A 83 -14.88 10.63 -9.91
N ILE A 84 -13.81 10.42 -9.13
CA ILE A 84 -12.42 10.62 -9.56
C ILE A 84 -11.62 9.33 -9.32
N ARG A 85 -11.26 8.65 -10.42
CA ARG A 85 -11.07 7.18 -10.47
C ARG A 85 -9.62 6.70 -10.32
N GLN A 86 -8.90 7.19 -9.32
CA GLN A 86 -7.73 6.47 -8.84
C GLN A 86 -8.09 5.77 -7.53
N TYR A 87 -7.75 4.50 -7.40
CA TYR A 87 -7.92 3.78 -6.14
C TYR A 87 -6.58 3.56 -5.46
N ILE A 88 -6.60 3.50 -4.14
CA ILE A 88 -5.42 3.20 -3.30
C ILE A 88 -5.48 1.77 -2.78
N TYR A 89 -6.67 1.27 -2.43
CA TYR A 89 -6.83 -0.09 -1.94
C TYR A 89 -7.96 -0.81 -2.66
N LYS A 90 -7.76 -2.09 -2.92
CA LYS A 90 -8.83 -3.05 -3.25
C LYS A 90 -8.74 -4.21 -2.27
N ILE A 91 -9.73 -4.34 -1.40
CA ILE A 91 -9.83 -5.38 -0.39
C ILE A 91 -10.84 -6.41 -0.89
N ILE A 92 -10.39 -7.63 -1.11
CA ILE A 92 -11.19 -8.75 -1.60
C ILE A 92 -11.31 -9.78 -0.48
N SER A 93 -12.54 -9.97 -0.01
CA SER A 93 -12.93 -11.06 0.87
C SER A 93 -13.71 -12.11 0.06
N PRO A 94 -13.99 -13.30 0.62
CA PRO A 94 -14.74 -14.34 -0.08
C PRO A 94 -16.14 -13.92 -0.54
N ASN A 95 -16.78 -12.96 0.16
CA ASN A 95 -18.17 -12.58 -0.07
C ASN A 95 -18.34 -11.14 -0.55
N ASP A 96 -17.30 -10.31 -0.50
CA ASP A 96 -17.40 -8.88 -0.75
C ASP A 96 -16.06 -8.28 -1.20
N THR A 97 -16.13 -7.17 -1.93
CA THR A 97 -14.98 -6.39 -2.38
C THR A 97 -15.19 -4.92 -2.06
N LEU A 98 -14.27 -4.34 -1.29
CA LEU A 98 -14.22 -2.90 -1.03
C LEU A 98 -13.10 -2.26 -1.85
N THR A 99 -13.42 -1.16 -2.53
CA THR A 99 -12.43 -0.36 -3.27
C THR A 99 -12.38 1.04 -2.66
N PHE A 100 -11.19 1.50 -2.30
CA PHE A 100 -10.97 2.79 -1.65
C PHE A 100 -10.38 3.76 -2.67
N TYR A 101 -11.09 4.85 -2.95
CA TYR A 101 -10.70 5.84 -3.94
C TYR A 101 -9.92 7.01 -3.33
N THR A 102 -9.19 7.71 -4.19
CA THR A 102 -8.45 8.93 -3.89
C THR A 102 -8.89 10.05 -4.82
N ASP A 103 -8.97 11.26 -4.28
CA ASP A 103 -9.39 12.45 -5.02
C ASP A 103 -8.19 13.32 -5.41
N GLY A 104 -7.73 13.14 -6.65
CA GLY A 104 -6.60 13.88 -7.20
C GLY A 104 -5.22 13.46 -6.66
N LEU A 105 -4.18 14.11 -7.19
CA LEU A 105 -2.78 13.74 -6.94
C LEU A 105 -2.33 14.01 -5.49
N SER A 106 -2.79 15.10 -4.88
CA SER A 106 -2.43 15.46 -3.50
C SER A 106 -2.93 14.41 -2.50
N ASP A 107 -4.20 14.00 -2.64
CA ASP A 107 -4.78 12.98 -1.79
C ASP A 107 -4.14 11.60 -2.02
N LYS A 108 -3.85 11.27 -3.28
CA LYS A 108 -3.10 10.05 -3.65
C LYS A 108 -1.73 10.01 -2.99
N GLY A 109 -0.94 11.09 -3.09
CA GLY A 109 0.38 11.20 -2.47
C GLY A 109 0.32 11.02 -0.95
N ARG A 110 -0.65 11.65 -0.28
CA ARG A 110 -0.90 11.42 1.15
C ARG A 110 -1.24 9.97 1.46
N ALA A 111 -2.10 9.33 0.67
CA ALA A 111 -2.50 7.94 0.88
C ALA A 111 -1.33 6.96 0.69
N VAL A 112 -0.43 7.22 -0.27
CA VAL A 112 0.84 6.49 -0.45
C VAL A 112 1.73 6.65 0.78
N LYS A 113 1.87 7.89 1.30
CA LYS A 113 2.61 8.16 2.55
C LYS A 113 2.10 7.33 3.73
N GLU A 114 0.80 7.40 3.97
CA GLU A 114 0.15 6.67 5.05
C GLU A 114 0.29 5.14 4.90
N TYR A 115 0.29 4.62 3.66
CA TYR A 115 0.52 3.20 3.40
C TYR A 115 1.93 2.75 3.82
N TYR A 116 2.95 3.52 3.44
CA TYR A 116 4.34 3.22 3.79
C TYR A 116 4.54 3.27 5.31
N GLU A 117 4.02 4.30 5.98
CA GLU A 117 4.05 4.40 7.45
C GLU A 117 3.34 3.21 8.12
N PHE A 118 2.23 2.75 7.55
CA PHE A 118 1.52 1.55 8.01
C PHE A 118 2.38 0.28 7.85
N MET A 119 2.98 0.06 6.69
CA MET A 119 3.79 -1.13 6.42
C MET A 119 5.11 -1.15 7.21
N GLN A 120 5.72 0.01 7.46
CA GLN A 120 6.91 0.13 8.31
C GLN A 120 6.66 -0.38 9.73
N ARG A 121 5.44 -0.28 10.28
CA ARG A 121 5.13 -0.82 11.62
C ARG A 121 5.27 -2.34 11.67
N PHE A 122 5.01 -3.03 10.57
CA PHE A 122 5.10 -4.49 10.47
C PHE A 122 6.44 -4.97 9.88
N TYR A 123 7.11 -4.10 9.12
CA TYR A 123 8.40 -4.34 8.47
C TYR A 123 9.40 -3.17 8.72
N PRO A 124 9.79 -2.88 9.98
CA PRO A 124 10.56 -1.68 10.31
C PRO A 124 11.98 -1.62 9.73
N GLY A 125 12.56 -2.78 9.38
CA GLY A 125 13.86 -2.89 8.73
C GLY A 125 13.80 -2.99 7.21
N GLU A 126 12.61 -3.07 6.62
CA GLU A 126 12.47 -3.30 5.18
C GLU A 126 12.69 -2.01 4.40
N LYS A 127 13.70 -2.01 3.51
CA LYS A 127 14.08 -0.84 2.72
C LYS A 127 12.98 -0.46 1.74
N GLU A 128 12.19 -1.42 1.28
CA GLU A 128 11.09 -1.19 0.33
C GLU A 128 9.98 -0.29 0.90
N PHE A 129 9.88 -0.16 2.22
CA PHE A 129 8.91 0.74 2.85
C PHE A 129 9.55 2.00 3.39
N LYS A 130 10.82 2.29 3.10
CA LYS A 130 11.44 3.57 3.44
C LYS A 130 11.14 4.57 2.32
N PHE A 131 10.66 5.76 2.69
CA PHE A 131 10.55 6.84 1.72
C PHE A 131 11.94 7.19 1.20
N PRO A 132 12.11 7.39 -0.12
CA PRO A 132 13.35 7.94 -0.65
C PRO A 132 13.61 9.30 0.00
N GLU A 133 14.84 9.49 0.47
CA GLU A 133 15.30 10.79 0.95
C GLU A 133 15.38 11.73 -0.25
N VAL A 134 14.55 12.77 -0.28
CA VAL A 134 14.68 13.84 -1.27
C VAL A 134 15.91 14.64 -0.89
N LYS A 135 17.00 14.47 -1.64
CA LYS A 135 18.14 15.37 -1.58
C LYS A 135 17.80 16.58 -2.45
N TYR A 136 17.67 17.73 -1.82
CA TYR A 136 17.64 19.00 -2.53
C TYR A 136 19.07 19.29 -2.99
N GLU A 137 19.30 19.30 -4.30
CA GLU A 137 20.48 19.98 -4.84
C GLU A 137 20.15 21.48 -4.84
N GLU A 138 20.92 22.26 -4.08
CA GLU A 138 20.93 23.72 -4.24
C GLU A 138 21.47 24.00 -5.64
N VAL A 139 20.60 24.42 -6.55
CA VAL A 139 21.01 24.92 -7.86
C VAL A 139 21.45 26.36 -7.64
N GLU A 140 22.74 26.65 -7.83
CA GLU A 140 23.26 28.02 -7.74
C GLU A 140 22.42 28.94 -8.65
N ASP A 141 22.04 30.10 -8.11
CA ASP A 141 21.13 31.07 -8.70
C ASP A 141 21.37 31.30 -10.19
N PHE A 142 20.34 31.08 -11.01
CA PHE A 142 20.31 31.58 -12.38
C PHE A 142 20.36 33.10 -12.33
N THR A 143 21.54 33.65 -12.63
CA THR A 143 21.72 35.09 -12.88
C THR A 143 21.14 35.41 -14.26
N PHE A 144 20.11 36.26 -14.29
CA PHE A 144 19.54 36.86 -15.51
C PHE A 144 20.40 38.03 -16.00
#